data_AF-A0A7W0GE16-F1
#
_entry.id   AF-A0A7W0GE16-F1
#
_cell.length_a   1.000
_cell.length_b   1.000
_cell.length_c   1.000
_cell.angle_alpha   90.00
_cell.angle_beta   90.00
_cell.angle_gamma   90.00
#
_symmetry.space_group_name_H-M   'P 1'
#
loop_
_entity.id
_entity.type
_entity.pdbx_description
1 polymer ?
#
loop_
_entity_poly.entity_id
_entity_poly.type
_entity_poly.pdbx_seq_one_letter_code
_entity_poly.pdbx_strand_id
1 'polypeptide(L)'
;MAADAVAFLFSVLPVWVYLSVTEGGALQATWGKRWTRLRVIAADGGEPGPGRAVIRNAVKLLPWELAHLAVARLILGVDQQVTIGVTYALSVLIPVVSVVMMARDPLRRALHDRVAGTRVVR
;
A
#
# COMPACT_ATOMS: atom_id res chain seq x y z
N MET A 1 20.30 4.24 -7.61
CA MET A 1 19.44 4.25 -8.81
C MET A 1 19.18 2.85 -9.35
N ALA A 2 20.19 2.10 -9.83
CA ALA A 2 19.96 0.76 -10.37
C ALA A 2 19.43 -0.25 -9.33
N ALA A 3 20.02 -0.27 -8.13
CA ALA A 3 19.56 -1.14 -7.04
C ALA A 3 18.12 -0.82 -6.58
N ASP A 4 17.77 0.47 -6.50
CA ASP A 4 16.42 0.91 -6.13
C ASP A 4 15.38 0.45 -7.18
N ALA A 5 15.71 0.59 -8.48
CA ALA A 5 14.84 0.15 -9.56
C ALA A 5 14.64 -1.36 -9.58
N VAL A 6 15.70 -2.15 -9.34
CA VAL A 6 15.62 -3.61 -9.24
C VAL A 6 14.77 -4.01 -8.03
N ALA A 7 14.96 -3.38 -6.87
CA ALA A 7 14.16 -3.64 -5.69
C ALA A 7 12.67 -3.37 -5.96
N PHE A 8 12.33 -2.22 -6.54
CA PHE A 8 10.96 -1.89 -6.88
C PHE A 8 10.35 -2.86 -7.90
N LEU A 9 11.06 -3.14 -9.01
CA LEU A 9 10.57 -3.95 -10.12
C LEU A 9 10.26 -5.39 -9.72
N PHE A 10 11.08 -5.98 -8.84
CA PHE A 10 10.95 -7.38 -8.46
C PHE A 10 10.24 -7.62 -7.13
N SER A 11 10.03 -6.59 -6.31
CA SER A 11 9.30 -6.73 -5.03
C SER A 11 7.94 -6.03 -5.02
N VAL A 12 7.90 -4.73 -5.31
CA VAL A 12 6.70 -3.91 -5.12
C VAL A 12 5.81 -3.89 -6.35
N LEU A 13 6.38 -3.73 -7.54
CA LEU A 13 5.60 -3.56 -8.78
C LEU A 13 4.66 -4.75 -9.06
N PRO A 14 5.08 -6.03 -8.97
CA PRO A 14 4.19 -7.15 -9.29
C PRO A 14 3.01 -7.24 -8.32
N VAL A 15 3.28 -7.00 -7.03
CA VAL A 15 2.26 -6.98 -5.98
C VAL A 15 1.30 -5.80 -6.20
N TRP A 16 1.83 -4.62 -6.52
CA TRP A 16 1.03 -3.43 -6.78
C TRP A 16 0.10 -3.62 -7.98
N VAL A 17 0.60 -4.18 -9.09
CA VAL A 17 -0.20 -4.48 -10.28
C VAL A 17 -1.29 -5.50 -9.94
N TYR A 18 -0.94 -6.62 -9.28
CA TYR A 18 -1.91 -7.64 -8.88
C TYR A 18 -3.03 -7.06 -8.03
N LEU A 19 -2.71 -6.27 -7.01
CA LEU A 19 -3.71 -5.64 -6.14
C LEU A 19 -4.58 -4.64 -6.91
N SER A 20 -3.98 -3.80 -7.75
CA SER A 20 -4.69 -2.76 -8.49
C SER A 20 -5.67 -3.34 -9.50
N VAL A 21 -5.26 -4.38 -10.25
CA VAL A 21 -6.12 -5.06 -11.21
C VAL A 21 -7.27 -5.80 -10.52
N THR A 22 -6.98 -6.53 -9.44
CA THR A 22 -8.00 -7.36 -8.79
C THR A 22 -9.00 -6.57 -7.95
N GLU A 23 -8.57 -5.47 -7.32
CA GLU A 23 -9.45 -4.60 -6.53
C GLU A 23 -10.14 -3.53 -7.38
N GLY A 24 -9.56 -3.13 -8.51
CA GLY A 24 -10.15 -2.14 -9.43
C GLY A 24 -11.09 -2.73 -10.49
N GLY A 25 -11.05 -4.05 -10.71
CA GLY A 25 -11.94 -4.74 -11.64
C GLY A 25 -13.33 -5.06 -11.06
N ALA A 26 -14.19 -5.69 -11.88
CA ALA A 26 -15.59 -5.99 -11.55
C ALA A 26 -15.78 -6.82 -10.26
N LEU A 27 -14.77 -7.61 -9.88
CA LEU A 27 -14.82 -8.45 -8.69
C LEU A 27 -14.47 -7.69 -7.41
N GLN A 28 -13.89 -6.48 -7.52
CA GLN A 28 -13.63 -5.56 -6.40
C GLN A 28 -12.83 -6.18 -5.24
N ALA A 29 -12.08 -7.24 -5.52
CA ALA A 29 -11.50 -8.08 -4.49
C ALA A 29 -10.33 -8.89 -5.06
N THR A 30 -9.24 -8.91 -4.28
CA THR A 30 -8.15 -9.88 -4.44
C THR A 30 -8.66 -11.29 -4.18
N TRP A 31 -7.90 -12.30 -4.60
CA TRP A 31 -8.28 -13.70 -4.40
C TRP A 31 -8.57 -14.04 -2.93
N GLY A 32 -7.69 -13.65 -2.00
CA GLY A 32 -7.91 -13.88 -0.56
C GLY A 32 -9.09 -13.11 0.04
N LYS A 33 -9.40 -11.92 -0.49
CA LYS A 33 -10.60 -11.17 -0.08
C LYS A 33 -11.88 -11.89 -0.49
N ARG A 34 -11.91 -12.51 -1.67
CA ARG A 34 -13.07 -13.28 -2.14
C ARG A 34 -13.40 -14.44 -1.20
N TRP A 35 -12.38 -15.14 -0.70
CA TRP A 35 -12.55 -16.24 0.25
C TRP A 35 -13.20 -15.79 1.56
N THR A 36 -12.96 -14.55 1.97
CA THR A 36 -13.54 -13.95 3.18
C THR A 36 -14.80 -13.11 2.91
N ARG A 37 -15.25 -13.09 1.65
CA ARG A 37 -16.36 -12.27 1.13
C ARG A 37 -16.13 -10.75 1.27
N LEU A 38 -14.87 -10.33 1.41
CA LEU A 38 -14.52 -8.92 1.47
C LEU A 38 -14.47 -8.29 0.08
N ARG A 39 -14.93 -7.05 -0.02
CA ARG A 39 -14.89 -6.23 -1.25
C ARG A 39 -14.37 -4.84 -0.95
N VAL A 40 -13.71 -4.23 -1.92
CA VAL A 40 -13.30 -2.83 -1.92
C VAL A 40 -14.33 -2.06 -2.71
N ILE A 41 -15.00 -1.11 -2.06
CA ILE A 41 -15.96 -0.23 -2.71
C ILE A 41 -15.49 1.22 -2.60
N ALA A 42 -16.03 2.07 -3.46
CA ALA A 42 -15.92 3.49 -3.30
C ALA A 42 -16.57 3.94 -1.97
N ALA A 43 -16.10 5.06 -1.41
CA ALA A 43 -16.64 5.63 -0.19
C ALA A 43 -18.13 6.03 -0.33
N ASP A 44 -18.56 6.39 -1.55
CA ASP A 44 -19.95 6.68 -1.93
C ASP A 44 -20.82 5.42 -2.13
N GLY A 45 -20.24 4.22 -2.05
CA GLY A 45 -20.95 2.95 -2.18
C GLY A 45 -20.87 2.30 -3.56
N GLY A 46 -20.36 3.00 -4.58
CA GLY A 46 -20.19 2.48 -5.93
C GLY A 46 -18.94 1.63 -6.13
N GLU A 47 -18.64 1.35 -7.40
CA GLU A 47 -17.38 0.70 -7.76
C GLU A 47 -16.19 1.64 -7.54
N PRO A 48 -15.05 1.16 -7.03
CA PRO A 48 -13.87 2.01 -6.84
C PRO A 48 -13.27 2.46 -8.19
N GLY A 49 -13.37 1.62 -9.22
CA GLY A 49 -12.71 1.83 -10.51
C GLY A 49 -11.18 1.68 -10.44
N PRO A 50 -10.51 1.65 -11.61
CA PRO A 50 -9.07 1.37 -11.68
C PRO A 50 -8.22 2.47 -11.04
N GLY A 51 -8.56 3.75 -11.23
CA GLY A 51 -7.77 4.87 -10.70
C GLY A 51 -7.69 4.90 -9.18
N ARG A 52 -8.82 4.69 -8.49
CA ARG A 52 -8.83 4.62 -7.02
C ARG A 52 -8.05 3.39 -6.52
N ALA A 53 -8.18 2.24 -7.19
CA ALA A 53 -7.43 1.03 -6.82
C ALA A 53 -5.90 1.19 -6.98
N VAL A 54 -5.45 1.86 -8.03
CA VAL A 54 -4.03 2.20 -8.28
C VAL A 54 -3.49 3.09 -7.15
N ILE A 55 -4.18 4.19 -6.84
CA ILE A 55 -3.80 5.12 -5.77
C ILE A 55 -3.79 4.42 -4.41
N ARG A 56 -4.87 3.67 -4.11
CA ARG A 56 -5.02 2.90 -2.87
C ARG A 56 -3.81 1.99 -2.66
N ASN A 57 -3.45 1.21 -3.67
CA ASN A 57 -2.37 0.24 -3.54
C ASN A 57 -0.98 0.88 -3.56
N ALA A 58 -0.81 2.03 -4.21
CA ALA A 58 0.45 2.80 -4.14
C ALA A 58 0.71 3.28 -2.71
N VAL A 59 -0.30 3.89 -2.06
CA VAL A 59 -0.20 4.34 -0.66
C VAL A 59 -0.02 3.15 0.28
N LYS A 60 -0.73 2.04 0.03
CA LYS A 60 -0.64 0.83 0.84
C LYS A 60 0.75 0.19 0.81
N LEU A 61 1.43 0.23 -0.33
CA LEU A 61 2.74 -0.39 -0.52
C LEU A 61 3.92 0.58 -0.33
N LEU A 62 3.67 1.88 -0.20
CA LEU A 62 4.72 2.87 0.07
C LEU A 62 5.62 2.49 1.26
N PRO A 63 5.10 2.02 2.41
CA PRO A 63 5.97 1.62 3.53
C PRO A 63 6.87 0.43 3.18
N TRP A 64 6.36 -0.51 2.39
CA TRP A 64 7.13 -1.67 1.94
C TRP A 64 8.32 -1.23 1.07
N GLU A 65 8.08 -0.31 0.12
CA GLU A 65 9.14 0.25 -0.73
C GLU A 65 10.20 0.97 0.10
N LEU A 66 9.79 1.82 1.04
CA LEU A 66 10.72 2.52 1.94
C LEU A 66 11.59 1.54 2.75
N ALA A 67 11.02 0.43 3.21
CA ALA A 67 11.79 -0.61 3.89
C ALA A 67 12.84 -1.27 2.98
N HIS A 68 12.49 -1.56 1.71
CA HIS A 68 13.43 -2.15 0.75
C HIS A 68 14.57 -1.19 0.42
N LEU A 69 14.26 0.09 0.20
CA LEU A 69 15.26 1.12 -0.04
C LEU A 69 16.21 1.26 1.16
N ALA A 70 15.67 1.36 2.38
CA ALA A 70 16.50 1.51 3.58
C ALA A 70 17.42 0.30 3.79
N VAL A 71 16.90 -0.92 3.67
CA VAL A 71 17.69 -2.16 3.86
C VAL A 71 18.72 -2.34 2.75
N ALA A 72 18.36 -2.11 1.48
CA ALA A 72 19.29 -2.24 0.37
C ALA A 72 20.46 -1.24 0.51
N ARG A 73 20.17 0.02 0.88
CA ARG A 73 21.20 1.05 1.08
C ARG A 73 22.08 0.77 2.29
N LEU A 74 21.51 0.20 3.35
CA LEU A 74 22.26 -0.25 4.52
C LEU A 74 23.26 -1.36 4.17
N ILE A 75 22.80 -2.39 3.44
CA ILE A 75 23.65 -3.52 3.02
C ILE A 75 24.77 -3.05 2.08
N LEU A 76 24.46 -2.16 1.13
CA LEU A 76 25.42 -1.69 0.14
C LEU A 76 26.35 -0.60 0.69
N GLY A 77 26.04 0.01 1.83
CA GLY A 77 26.83 1.09 2.43
C GLY A 77 26.90 2.36 1.57
N VAL A 78 25.85 2.65 0.80
CA VAL A 78 25.85 3.70 -0.25
C VAL A 78 25.20 5.02 0.16
N ASP A 79 24.72 5.15 1.40
CA ASP A 79 23.98 6.34 1.87
C ASP A 79 24.34 6.69 3.32
N GLN A 80 24.01 7.91 3.73
CA GLN A 80 24.22 8.40 5.09
C GLN A 80 23.32 7.65 6.09
N GLN A 81 23.86 7.37 7.27
CA GLN A 81 23.14 6.62 8.32
C GLN A 81 21.85 7.33 8.75
N VAL A 82 21.83 8.67 8.72
CA VAL A 82 20.62 9.47 8.99
C VAL A 82 19.56 9.25 7.91
N THR A 83 19.92 9.26 6.63
CA THR A 83 18.97 9.02 5.52
C THR A 83 18.35 7.63 5.62
N ILE A 84 19.17 6.62 5.88
CA ILE A 84 18.72 5.23 6.06
C ILE A 84 17.78 5.14 7.27
N GLY A 85 18.18 5.73 8.40
CA GLY A 85 17.40 5.74 9.64
C GLY A 85 16.04 6.41 9.47
N VAL A 86 15.98 7.58 8.82
CA VAL A 86 14.72 8.28 8.53
C VAL A 86 13.84 7.47 7.59
N THR A 87 14.40 6.92 6.52
CA THR A 87 13.65 6.11 5.54
C THR A 87 13.04 4.86 6.20
N TYR A 88 13.82 4.18 7.04
CA TYR A 88 13.34 3.03 7.80
C TYR A 88 12.31 3.43 8.87
N ALA A 89 12.51 4.55 9.57
CA ALA A 89 11.53 5.03 10.54
C ALA A 89 10.17 5.33 9.89
N LEU A 90 10.16 5.95 8.71
CA LEU A 90 8.94 6.21 7.95
C LEU A 90 8.25 4.93 7.50
N SER A 91 9.00 3.89 7.11
CA SER A 91 8.44 2.58 6.72
C SER A 91 7.66 1.92 7.86
N VAL A 92 8.04 2.18 9.11
CA VAL A 92 7.33 1.67 10.31
C VAL A 92 6.22 2.62 10.75
N LEU A 93 6.46 3.93 10.71
CA LEU A 93 5.53 4.94 11.20
C LEU A 93 4.24 4.97 10.37
N ILE A 94 4.33 4.88 9.04
CA ILE A 94 3.15 4.97 8.17
C ILE A 94 2.13 3.85 8.46
N PRO A 95 2.51 2.55 8.55
CA PRO A 95 1.58 1.49 8.94
C PRO A 95 0.96 1.71 10.32
N VAL A 96 1.75 2.14 11.31
CA VAL A 96 1.25 2.41 12.67
C VAL A 96 0.17 3.50 12.64
N VAL A 97 0.46 4.63 11.99
CA VAL A 97 -0.51 5.70 11.80
C VAL A 97 -1.75 5.20 11.05
N SER A 98 -1.56 4.42 9.99
CA SER A 98 -2.66 3.86 9.20
C SER A 98 -3.58 2.93 10.02
N VAL A 99 -3.02 2.10 10.92
CA VAL A 99 -3.80 1.24 11.82
C VAL A 99 -4.57 2.06 12.85
N VAL A 100 -3.91 3.06 13.45
CA VAL A 100 -4.55 3.98 14.40
C VAL A 100 -5.70 4.76 13.73
N MET A 101 -5.49 5.22 12.49
CA MET A 101 -6.51 5.88 11.69
C MET A 101 -7.70 4.98 11.39
N MET A 102 -7.46 3.70 11.08
CA MET A 102 -8.49 2.70 10.84
C MET A 102 -9.30 2.41 12.11
N ALA A 103 -8.64 2.28 13.25
CA ALA A 103 -9.29 1.99 14.53
C ALA A 103 -10.22 3.12 15.01
N ARG A 104 -9.94 4.36 14.59
CA ARG A 104 -10.73 5.56 14.96
C ARG A 104 -11.76 5.98 13.91
N ASP A 105 -11.69 5.46 12.68
CA ASP A 105 -12.65 5.82 11.63
C ASP A 105 -13.92 4.96 11.74
N PRO A 106 -15.13 5.57 11.78
CA PRO A 106 -16.38 4.82 11.84
C PRO A 106 -16.59 3.85 10.67
N LEU A 107 -16.00 4.16 9.51
CA LEU A 107 -16.04 3.32 8.31
C LEU A 107 -14.83 2.38 8.21
N ARG A 108 -14.02 2.29 9.27
CA ARG A 108 -12.79 1.49 9.36
C ARG A 108 -11.83 1.73 8.19
N ARG A 109 -11.66 2.99 7.78
CA ARG A 109 -10.76 3.35 6.68
C ARG A 109 -9.34 3.61 7.18
N ALA A 110 -8.42 2.81 6.67
CA ALA A 110 -6.98 3.01 6.79
C ALA A 110 -6.51 4.22 5.95
N LEU A 111 -5.22 4.59 6.06
CA LEU A 111 -4.65 5.73 5.33
C LEU A 111 -4.88 5.61 3.81
N HIS A 112 -4.59 4.44 3.24
CA HIS A 112 -4.75 4.18 1.82
C HIS A 112 -6.20 4.26 1.35
N ASP A 113 -7.16 3.83 2.19
CA ASP A 113 -8.58 3.90 1.88
C ASP A 113 -9.10 5.34 1.94
N ARG A 114 -8.60 6.15 2.88
CA ARG A 114 -8.93 7.59 2.93
C ARG A 114 -8.38 8.35 1.74
N VAL A 115 -7.12 8.14 1.38
CA VAL A 115 -6.49 8.83 0.24
C VAL A 115 -7.17 8.45 -1.07
N ALA A 116 -7.55 7.19 -1.25
CA ALA A 116 -8.20 6.72 -2.47
C ALA A 116 -9.73 6.93 -2.50
N GLY A 117 -10.34 7.36 -1.40
CA GLY A 117 -11.80 7.45 -1.29
C GLY A 117 -12.47 6.08 -1.40
N THR A 118 -11.91 5.05 -0.76
CA THR A 118 -12.43 3.68 -0.75
C THR A 118 -12.72 3.20 0.67
N ARG A 119 -13.38 2.04 0.78
CA ARG A 119 -13.52 1.29 2.04
C ARG A 119 -13.68 -0.19 1.77
N VAL A 120 -13.42 -1.01 2.79
CA VAL A 120 -13.63 -2.46 2.74
C VAL A 120 -14.97 -2.80 3.39
N VAL A 121 -15.77 -3.61 2.69
CA VAL A 121 -17.06 -4.15 3.17
C VAL A 121 -17.08 -5.67 3.06
N ARG A 122 -18.04 -6.31 3.74
CA ARG A 122 -18.29 -7.76 3.66
C ARG A 122 -19.47 -8.09 2.75
#